data_AF-A0A0G1CGV9-F1
#
_entry.id   AF-A0A0G1CGV9-F1
#
_cell.length_a   1.000
_cell.length_b   1.000
_cell.length_c   1.000
_cell.angle_alpha   90.00
_cell.angle_beta   90.00
_cell.angle_gamma   90.00
#
_symmetry.space_group_name_H-M   'P 1'
#
loop_
_entity.id
_entity.type
_entity.pdbx_description
1 polymer ?
#
loop_
_entity_poly.entity_id
_entity_poly.type
_entity_poly.pdbx_seq_one_letter_code
_entity_poly.pdbx_strand_id
1 'polypeptide(L)'
;MEITGEISVGDFDNYYQKVFQEISENAEIPGFRKGQTPANIIKERVGEHYILEKAAEAAINETWPKILEEKIEQGLEIIGRPQIAITKLAKNNPLGFKIIISILPKIKLGDYKKISREIMKEETKIIAEDKEIDKMKERDRKRIESLDKIAEWEDYLKHIKKTEEELKKDWSDNALKRVKHGLILRAVANKENIRVFEQEISQKIEQMLKAVPLEEAKKLDQNRLKDYAYGIIRNEKTFQILENV
;
A
#
# COMPACT_ATOMS: atom_id res chain seq x y z
N MET A 1 2.72 10.99 -4.03
CA MET A 1 2.33 11.96 -5.08
C MET A 1 1.13 12.72 -4.56
N GLU A 2 1.10 14.03 -4.78
CA GLU A 2 -0.03 14.88 -4.42
C GLU A 2 -0.72 15.35 -5.71
N ILE A 3 -2.05 15.28 -5.74
CA ILE A 3 -2.89 15.79 -6.82
C ILE A 3 -3.81 16.85 -6.22
N THR A 4 -3.81 18.04 -6.78
CA THR A 4 -4.71 19.12 -6.35
C THR A 4 -6.04 19.01 -7.09
N GLY A 5 -7.15 19.12 -6.37
CA GLY A 5 -8.49 19.23 -6.92
C GLY A 5 -9.13 20.55 -6.49
N GLU A 6 -9.96 21.10 -7.36
CA GLU A 6 -10.75 22.29 -7.09
C GLU A 6 -12.17 22.08 -7.60
N ILE A 7 -13.16 22.45 -6.78
CA ILE A 7 -14.58 22.44 -7.14
C ILE A 7 -15.03 23.89 -7.24
N SER A 8 -15.68 24.24 -8.36
CA SER A 8 -16.10 25.59 -8.66
C SER A 8 -17.06 26.14 -7.59
N VAL A 9 -17.16 27.47 -7.47
CA VAL A 9 -18.08 28.12 -6.52
C VAL A 9 -19.52 27.66 -6.76
N GLY A 10 -19.94 27.58 -8.03
CA GLY A 10 -21.31 27.21 -8.39
C GLY A 10 -21.62 25.77 -8.04
N ASP A 11 -20.71 24.85 -8.34
CA ASP A 11 -20.89 23.43 -8.00
C ASP A 11 -20.87 23.23 -6.49
N PHE A 12 -19.95 23.88 -5.79
CA PHE A 12 -19.86 23.77 -4.33
C PHE A 12 -21.09 24.36 -3.63
N ASP A 13 -21.66 25.45 -4.14
CA ASP A 13 -22.91 26.01 -3.59
C ASP A 13 -24.07 25.02 -3.71
N ASN A 14 -24.16 24.25 -4.80
CA ASN A 14 -25.20 23.20 -4.92
C ASN A 14 -25.09 22.16 -3.80
N TYR A 15 -23.88 21.69 -3.47
CA TYR A 15 -23.66 20.78 -2.35
C TYR A 15 -23.99 21.45 -1.01
N TYR A 16 -23.62 22.73 -0.85
CA TYR A 16 -23.96 23.49 0.35
C TYR A 16 -25.47 23.61 0.56
N GLN A 17 -26.23 23.97 -0.48
CA GLN A 17 -27.70 24.07 -0.38
C GLN A 17 -28.33 22.72 -0.05
N LYS A 18 -27.88 21.63 -0.69
CA LYS A 18 -28.38 20.28 -0.44
C LYS A 18 -28.15 19.85 1.02
N VAL A 19 -26.91 19.98 1.51
CA VAL A 19 -26.57 19.64 2.90
C VAL A 19 -27.29 20.56 3.88
N PHE A 20 -27.42 21.84 3.57
CA PHE A 20 -28.17 22.80 4.38
C PHE A 20 -29.64 22.38 4.52
N GLN A 21 -30.27 21.96 3.43
CA GLN A 21 -31.65 21.47 3.42
C GLN A 21 -31.79 20.19 4.27
N GLU A 22 -30.91 19.21 4.08
CA GLU A 22 -30.91 17.96 4.87
C GLU A 22 -30.76 18.22 6.37
N ILE A 23 -29.89 19.17 6.75
CA ILE A 23 -29.72 19.61 8.14
C ILE A 23 -30.97 20.34 8.62
N SER A 24 -31.52 21.25 7.83
CA SER A 24 -32.72 22.04 8.18
C SER A 24 -33.94 21.16 8.44
N GLU A 25 -34.13 20.12 7.62
CA GLU A 25 -35.20 19.15 7.77
C GLU A 25 -35.05 18.31 9.05
N ASN A 26 -33.82 18.07 9.49
CA ASN A 26 -33.51 17.21 10.64
C ASN A 26 -33.23 17.96 11.95
N ALA A 27 -32.97 19.26 11.90
CA ALA A 27 -32.56 20.05 13.06
C ALA A 27 -33.72 20.22 14.06
N GLU A 28 -33.45 19.83 15.30
CA GLU A 28 -34.32 20.10 16.45
C GLU A 28 -33.80 21.34 17.18
N ILE A 29 -34.49 22.46 17.01
CA ILE A 29 -34.13 23.74 17.61
C ILE A 29 -35.23 24.16 18.59
N PRO A 30 -34.92 24.35 19.88
CA PRO A 30 -35.90 24.77 20.88
C PRO A 30 -36.68 26.02 20.42
N GLY A 31 -38.01 25.96 20.51
CA GLY A 31 -38.89 27.05 20.09
C GLY A 31 -39.33 27.01 18.61
N PHE A 32 -38.75 26.12 17.80
CA PHE A 32 -39.13 25.94 16.39
C PHE A 32 -39.58 24.51 16.11
N ARG A 33 -40.56 24.37 15.22
CA ARG A 33 -40.97 23.05 14.72
C ARG A 33 -39.94 22.57 13.70
N LYS A 34 -39.59 21.27 13.75
CA LYS A 34 -38.69 20.60 12.80
C LYS A 34 -39.01 21.00 11.36
N GLY A 35 -37.99 21.44 10.60
CA GLY A 35 -38.11 21.90 9.21
C GLY A 35 -38.69 23.31 8.99
N GLN A 36 -39.12 24.02 10.04
CA GLN A 36 -39.69 25.38 9.95
C GLN A 36 -38.80 26.44 10.63
N THR A 37 -37.54 26.09 10.92
CA THR A 37 -36.60 27.02 11.55
C THR A 37 -36.00 27.96 10.51
N PRO A 38 -35.98 29.29 10.74
CA PRO A 38 -35.33 30.23 9.85
C PRO A 38 -33.85 29.92 9.61
N ALA A 39 -33.38 30.17 8.38
CA ALA A 39 -32.05 29.74 7.95
C ALA A 39 -30.89 30.40 8.73
N ASN A 40 -31.07 31.64 9.17
CA ASN A 40 -30.11 32.35 10.01
C ASN A 40 -29.94 31.68 11.38
N ILE A 41 -31.04 31.24 11.99
CA ILE A 41 -31.02 30.55 13.30
C ILE A 41 -30.36 29.18 13.19
N ILE A 42 -30.61 28.45 12.10
CA ILE A 42 -29.93 27.17 11.84
C ILE A 42 -28.42 27.37 11.72
N LYS A 43 -27.97 28.36 10.94
CA LYS A 43 -26.54 28.65 10.75
C LYS A 43 -25.84 29.04 12.04
N GLU A 44 -26.52 29.83 12.89
CA GLU A 44 -25.99 30.22 14.20
C GLU A 44 -25.91 29.04 15.16
N ARG A 45 -26.94 28.19 15.19
CA ARG A 45 -27.03 27.07 16.13
C ARG A 45 -26.19 25.87 15.75
N VAL A 46 -26.18 25.50 14.47
CA VAL A 46 -25.43 24.36 13.92
C VAL A 46 -23.98 24.75 13.62
N GLY A 47 -23.73 26.02 13.31
CA GLY A 47 -22.44 26.54 12.90
C GLY A 47 -22.25 26.48 11.39
N GLU A 48 -22.07 27.65 10.75
CA GLU A 48 -21.88 27.75 9.30
C GLU A 48 -20.65 26.96 8.81
N HIS A 49 -19.60 26.88 9.64
CA HIS A 49 -18.40 26.09 9.34
C HIS A 49 -18.71 24.59 9.22
N TYR A 50 -19.50 24.03 10.14
CA TYR A 50 -19.87 22.61 10.10
C TYR A 50 -20.66 22.27 8.82
N ILE A 51 -21.55 23.17 8.40
CA ILE A 51 -22.33 22.98 7.17
C ILE A 51 -21.39 23.01 5.94
N LEU A 52 -20.41 23.93 5.93
CA LEU A 52 -19.38 24.00 4.90
C LEU A 52 -18.52 22.72 4.86
N GLU A 53 -18.10 22.19 6.02
CA GLU A 53 -17.35 20.95 6.11
C GLU A 53 -18.14 19.76 5.56
N LYS A 54 -19.42 19.62 5.94
CA LYS A 54 -20.30 18.55 5.44
C LYS A 54 -20.54 18.66 3.94
N ALA A 55 -20.75 19.88 3.44
CA ALA A 55 -20.84 20.13 2.01
C ALA A 55 -19.54 19.76 1.29
N ALA A 56 -18.39 20.08 1.87
CA ALA A 56 -17.09 19.78 1.30
C ALA A 56 -16.83 18.27 1.26
N GLU A 57 -17.13 17.56 2.34
CA GLU A 57 -17.07 16.08 2.39
C GLU A 57 -17.90 15.46 1.27
N ALA A 58 -19.16 15.90 1.11
CA ALA A 58 -20.05 15.39 0.07
C ALA A 58 -19.51 15.66 -1.34
N ALA A 59 -19.12 16.90 -1.62
CA ALA A 59 -18.62 17.31 -2.93
C ALA A 59 -17.31 16.59 -3.30
N ILE A 60 -16.38 16.50 -2.34
CA ILE A 60 -15.10 15.80 -2.53
C ILE A 60 -15.35 14.32 -2.78
N ASN A 61 -16.19 13.66 -1.98
CA ASN A 61 -16.46 12.22 -2.10
C ASN A 61 -16.99 11.80 -3.47
N GLU A 62 -17.72 12.69 -4.15
CA GLU A 62 -18.20 12.44 -5.50
C GLU A 62 -17.14 12.75 -6.58
N THR A 63 -16.24 13.69 -6.30
CA THR A 63 -15.30 14.23 -7.28
C THR A 63 -13.96 13.49 -7.32
N TRP A 64 -13.39 13.17 -6.15
CA TRP A 64 -12.05 12.55 -6.08
C TRP A 64 -11.95 11.19 -6.79
N PRO A 65 -12.98 10.30 -6.79
CA PRO A 65 -12.87 9.02 -7.49
C PRO A 65 -12.67 9.22 -8.98
N LYS A 66 -13.42 10.15 -9.58
CA LYS A 66 -13.34 10.49 -11.02
C LYS A 66 -11.95 11.02 -11.39
N ILE A 67 -11.35 11.86 -10.53
CA ILE A 67 -9.97 12.36 -10.73
C ILE A 67 -8.97 11.19 -10.73
N LEU A 68 -9.12 10.23 -9.81
CA LEU A 68 -8.21 9.09 -9.76
C LEU A 68 -8.42 8.12 -10.92
N GLU A 69 -9.65 7.86 -11.34
CA GLU A 69 -9.96 7.06 -12.52
C GLU A 69 -9.26 7.59 -13.76
N GLU A 70 -9.36 8.90 -14.04
CA GLU A 70 -8.66 9.54 -15.16
C GLU A 70 -7.13 9.32 -15.10
N LYS A 71 -6.54 9.41 -13.89
CA LYS A 71 -5.10 9.18 -13.71
C LYS A 71 -4.71 7.72 -13.92
N ILE A 72 -5.55 6.78 -13.50
CA ILE A 72 -5.33 5.35 -13.71
C ILE A 72 -5.38 5.04 -15.22
N GLU A 73 -6.34 5.61 -15.95
CA GLU A 73 -6.42 5.49 -17.41
C GLU A 73 -5.19 6.07 -18.13
N GLN A 74 -4.60 7.14 -17.58
CA GLN A 74 -3.31 7.69 -18.03
C GLN A 74 -2.09 6.82 -17.67
N GLY A 75 -2.32 5.65 -17.06
CA GLY A 75 -1.29 4.67 -16.71
C GLY A 75 -0.66 4.89 -15.34
N LEU A 76 -1.32 5.61 -14.42
CA LEU A 76 -0.86 5.75 -13.04
C LEU A 76 -1.23 4.52 -12.22
N GLU A 77 -0.24 3.73 -11.82
CA GLU A 77 -0.43 2.62 -10.89
C GLU A 77 -0.42 3.14 -9.44
N ILE A 78 -1.60 3.18 -8.82
CA ILE A 78 -1.79 3.65 -7.44
C ILE A 78 -1.68 2.49 -6.46
N ILE A 79 -1.04 2.72 -5.31
CA ILE A 79 -0.86 1.76 -4.23
C ILE A 79 -1.55 2.28 -2.97
N GLY A 80 -2.38 1.44 -2.37
CA GLY A 80 -3.06 1.74 -1.12
C GLY A 80 -4.24 2.68 -1.31
N ARG A 81 -4.74 3.24 -0.19
CA ARG A 81 -5.90 4.13 -0.20
C ARG A 81 -5.44 5.59 -0.29
N PRO A 82 -6.14 6.43 -1.08
CA PRO A 82 -5.88 7.85 -1.10
C PRO A 82 -6.19 8.49 0.25
N GLN A 83 -5.39 9.48 0.63
CA GLN A 83 -5.70 10.38 1.73
C GLN A 83 -6.12 11.72 1.15
N ILE A 84 -7.21 12.29 1.66
CA ILE A 84 -7.75 13.55 1.17
C ILE A 84 -7.61 14.60 2.26
N ALA A 85 -7.12 15.78 1.88
CA ALA A 85 -7.03 16.92 2.78
C ALA A 85 -7.65 18.14 2.11
N ILE A 86 -8.55 18.82 2.81
CA ILE A 86 -9.11 20.09 2.37
C ILE A 86 -8.02 21.15 2.51
N THR A 87 -7.80 21.93 1.44
CA THR A 87 -6.77 22.99 1.40
C THR A 87 -7.38 24.38 1.46
N LYS A 88 -8.61 24.55 0.95
CA LYS A 88 -9.34 25.82 0.98
C LYS A 88 -10.81 25.55 1.21
N LEU A 89 -11.36 26.08 2.31
CA LEU A 89 -12.78 26.01 2.64
C LEU A 89 -13.28 27.37 3.07
N ALA A 90 -14.03 28.03 2.19
CA ALA A 90 -14.66 29.31 2.49
C ALA A 90 -15.96 29.44 1.68
N LYS A 91 -16.92 30.17 2.23
CA LYS A 91 -18.16 30.51 1.52
C LYS A 91 -17.85 31.39 0.31
N ASN A 92 -18.66 31.25 -0.75
CA ASN A 92 -18.52 32.02 -2.00
C ASN A 92 -17.13 31.91 -2.66
N ASN A 93 -16.38 30.85 -2.33
CA ASN A 93 -15.07 30.57 -2.86
C ASN A 93 -15.05 29.14 -3.41
N PRO A 94 -14.17 28.83 -4.38
CA PRO A 94 -13.95 27.46 -4.79
C PRO A 94 -13.47 26.62 -3.61
N LEU A 95 -13.94 25.38 -3.55
CA LEU A 95 -13.47 24.38 -2.60
C LEU A 95 -12.17 23.78 -3.13
N GLY A 96 -11.08 23.94 -2.39
CA GLY A 96 -9.78 23.35 -2.70
C GLY A 96 -9.50 22.13 -1.84
N PHE A 97 -8.94 21.08 -2.46
CA PHE A 97 -8.49 19.89 -1.75
C PHE A 97 -7.26 19.27 -2.43
N LYS A 98 -6.58 18.37 -1.71
CA LYS A 98 -5.50 17.54 -2.24
C LYS A 98 -5.75 16.07 -1.98
N ILE A 99 -5.41 15.25 -2.96
CA ILE A 99 -5.40 13.79 -2.89
C ILE A 99 -3.94 13.34 -2.81
N ILE A 100 -3.58 12.72 -1.70
CA ILE A 100 -2.26 12.16 -1.43
C ILE A 100 -2.33 10.65 -1.70
N ILE A 101 -1.53 10.19 -2.65
CA ILE A 101 -1.47 8.79 -3.07
C ILE A 101 -0.03 8.29 -3.12
N SER A 102 0.15 7.00 -2.83
CA SER A 102 1.39 6.29 -3.14
C SER A 102 1.29 5.72 -4.53
N ILE A 103 2.33 5.86 -5.35
CA ILE A 103 2.35 5.37 -6.73
C ILE A 103 3.46 4.33 -6.89
N LEU A 104 3.24 3.36 -7.77
CA LEU A 104 4.29 2.41 -8.14
C LEU A 104 5.34 3.14 -8.99
N PRO A 105 6.63 3.13 -8.60
CA PRO A 105 7.67 3.81 -9.37
C PRO A 105 7.91 3.08 -10.71
N LYS A 106 8.09 3.86 -11.79
CA LYS A 106 8.53 3.32 -13.08
C LYS A 106 10.00 2.89 -12.99
N ILE A 107 10.26 1.59 -13.06
CA ILE A 107 11.61 1.02 -13.04
C ILE A 107 12.18 0.99 -14.46
N LYS A 108 13.31 1.65 -14.69
CA LYS A 108 14.11 1.50 -15.91
C LYS A 108 15.09 0.35 -15.71
N LEU A 109 14.87 -0.75 -16.42
CA LEU A 109 15.78 -1.90 -16.38
C LEU A 109 17.01 -1.63 -17.25
N GLY A 110 18.19 -1.86 -16.69
CA GLY A 110 19.43 -1.98 -17.47
C GLY A 110 19.50 -3.31 -18.23
N ASP A 111 20.69 -3.69 -18.69
CA ASP A 111 20.94 -5.00 -19.32
C ASP A 111 21.06 -6.11 -18.25
N TYR A 112 19.93 -6.45 -17.64
CA TYR A 112 19.85 -7.50 -16.62
C TYR A 112 20.24 -8.88 -17.18
N LYS A 113 20.10 -9.13 -18.48
CA LYS A 113 20.50 -10.41 -19.09
C LYS A 113 22.01 -10.56 -19.09
N LYS A 114 22.75 -9.49 -19.45
CA LYS A 114 24.20 -9.48 -19.35
C LYS A 114 24.67 -9.65 -17.90
N ILE A 115 24.06 -8.92 -16.96
CA ILE A 115 24.39 -9.03 -15.53
C ILE A 115 24.17 -10.47 -15.03
N SER A 116 23.03 -11.08 -15.38
CA SER A 116 22.74 -12.45 -14.99
C SER A 116 23.77 -13.44 -15.54
N ARG A 117 24.12 -13.33 -16.84
CA ARG A 117 25.16 -14.16 -17.47
C ARG A 117 26.52 -14.03 -16.81
N GLU A 118 26.91 -12.83 -16.38
CA GLU A 118 28.17 -12.61 -15.69
C GLU A 118 28.17 -13.29 -14.31
N ILE A 119 27.08 -13.19 -13.56
CA ILE A 119 26.92 -13.85 -12.24
C ILE A 119 26.92 -15.37 -12.39
N MET A 120 26.17 -15.95 -13.32
CA MET A 120 26.11 -17.42 -13.49
C MET A 120 27.47 -18.02 -13.90
N LYS A 121 28.28 -17.26 -14.66
CA LYS A 121 29.67 -17.64 -14.98
C LYS A 121 30.59 -17.60 -13.76
N GLU A 122 30.32 -16.73 -12.81
CA GLU A 122 31.09 -16.61 -11.58
C GLU A 122 30.65 -17.67 -10.55
N GLU A 123 29.35 -17.95 -10.42
CA GLU A 123 28.83 -19.03 -9.57
C GLU A 123 29.30 -20.42 -10.03
N THR A 124 29.32 -20.71 -11.34
CA THR A 124 29.92 -21.96 -11.86
C THR A 124 31.40 -22.12 -11.52
N LYS A 125 32.08 -21.00 -11.19
CA LYS A 125 33.46 -20.99 -10.70
C LYS A 125 33.56 -21.16 -9.17
N ILE A 126 32.48 -20.85 -8.45
CA ILE A 126 32.34 -20.91 -6.98
C ILE A 126 31.70 -22.23 -6.51
N ILE A 127 31.05 -23.02 -7.37
CA ILE A 127 30.58 -24.39 -7.08
C ILE A 127 31.78 -25.35 -6.98
N ALA A 128 32.58 -25.12 -5.95
CA ALA A 128 33.57 -26.01 -5.37
C ALA A 128 33.86 -25.47 -3.96
N GLU A 129 32.89 -25.56 -3.04
CA GLU A 129 33.11 -25.80 -1.60
C GLU A 129 31.78 -25.82 -0.82
N ASP A 130 31.20 -27.02 -0.63
CA ASP A 130 30.12 -27.30 0.34
C ASP A 130 30.42 -26.76 1.76
N LYS A 131 31.69 -26.51 2.06
CA LYS A 131 32.18 -25.98 3.34
C LYS A 131 31.64 -24.59 3.67
N GLU A 132 31.34 -23.73 2.71
CA GLU A 132 30.88 -22.37 3.02
C GLU A 132 29.39 -22.33 3.37
N ILE A 133 28.60 -23.20 2.74
CA ILE A 133 27.17 -23.39 3.06
C ILE A 133 27.01 -23.95 4.48
N ASP A 134 27.82 -24.93 4.87
CA ASP A 134 27.75 -25.49 6.22
C ASP A 134 28.23 -24.51 7.29
N LYS A 135 29.21 -23.65 6.99
CA LYS A 135 29.59 -22.53 7.86
C LYS A 135 28.45 -21.52 8.02
N MET A 136 27.71 -21.21 6.95
CA MET A 136 26.54 -20.32 7.01
C MET A 136 25.42 -20.92 7.87
N LYS A 137 25.10 -22.20 7.68
CA LYS A 137 24.10 -22.92 8.49
C LYS A 137 24.47 -22.95 9.97
N GLU A 138 25.73 -23.27 10.28
CA GLU A 138 26.21 -23.32 11.67
C GLU A 138 26.22 -21.92 12.31
N ARG A 139 26.54 -20.89 11.53
CA ARG A 139 26.46 -19.49 11.98
C ARG A 139 25.03 -19.07 12.29
N ASP A 140 24.07 -19.40 11.45
CA ASP A 140 22.67 -19.08 11.67
C ASP A 140 22.06 -19.89 12.81
N ARG A 141 22.43 -21.17 12.95
CA ARG A 141 22.03 -22.02 14.07
C ARG A 141 22.50 -21.44 15.41
N LYS A 142 23.80 -21.12 15.53
CA LYS A 142 24.36 -20.49 16.72
C LYS A 142 23.69 -19.15 17.03
N ARG A 143 23.35 -18.37 15.99
CA ARG A 143 22.61 -17.12 16.15
C ARG A 143 21.23 -17.39 16.73
N ILE A 144 20.43 -18.30 16.16
CA ILE A 144 19.08 -18.62 16.64
C ILE A 144 19.12 -19.18 18.07
N GLU A 145 20.01 -20.12 18.38
CA GLU A 145 20.18 -20.67 19.74
C GLU A 145 20.62 -19.61 20.75
N SER A 146 21.37 -18.60 20.32
CA SER A 146 21.73 -17.47 21.18
C SER A 146 20.56 -16.49 21.40
N LEU A 147 19.67 -16.34 20.41
CA LEU A 147 18.48 -15.49 20.50
C LEU A 147 17.38 -16.12 21.36
N ASP A 148 17.21 -17.44 21.31
CA ASP A 148 16.23 -18.19 22.11
C ASP A 148 16.50 -18.08 23.63
N LYS A 149 17.75 -17.77 24.01
CA LYS A 149 18.16 -17.52 25.39
C LYS A 149 17.95 -16.07 25.84
N ILE A 150 17.51 -15.19 24.95
CA ILE A 150 17.27 -13.78 25.23
C ILE A 150 15.76 -13.60 25.42
N ALA A 151 15.34 -13.43 26.67
CA ALA A 151 13.93 -13.28 27.01
C ALA A 151 13.40 -11.85 26.77
N GLU A 152 14.27 -10.84 26.89
CA GLU A 152 13.86 -9.43 26.93
C GLU A 152 14.49 -8.60 25.79
N TRP A 153 13.72 -7.65 25.26
CA TRP A 153 14.10 -6.78 24.13
C TRP A 153 15.38 -5.97 24.38
N GLU A 154 15.57 -5.49 25.61
CA GLU A 154 16.73 -4.69 26.00
C GLU A 154 18.02 -5.52 25.99
N ASP A 155 17.94 -6.79 26.37
CA ASP A 155 19.07 -7.71 26.34
C ASP A 155 19.40 -8.17 24.91
N TYR A 156 18.39 -8.22 24.02
CA TYR A 156 18.61 -8.40 22.59
C TYR A 156 19.43 -7.26 21.99
N LEU A 157 19.05 -6.01 22.28
CA LEU A 157 19.77 -4.81 21.81
C LEU A 157 21.22 -4.79 22.32
N LYS A 158 21.45 -5.14 23.59
CA LYS A 158 22.81 -5.29 24.15
C LYS A 158 23.60 -6.41 23.46
N HIS A 159 22.97 -7.56 23.21
CA HIS A 159 23.62 -8.71 22.58
C HIS A 159 24.10 -8.38 21.16
N ILE A 160 23.28 -7.70 20.37
CA ILE A 160 23.65 -7.25 19.03
C ILE A 160 24.51 -5.98 19.03
N LYS A 161 24.76 -5.39 20.20
CA LYS A 161 25.52 -4.16 20.43
C LYS A 161 25.00 -2.97 19.61
N LYS A 162 23.69 -2.80 19.57
CA LYS A 162 23.02 -1.71 18.84
C LYS A 162 21.97 -1.03 19.68
N THR A 163 21.76 0.25 19.41
CA THR A 163 20.57 0.98 19.85
C THR A 163 19.35 0.57 19.02
N GLU A 164 18.16 0.84 19.55
CA GLU A 164 16.91 0.63 18.81
C GLU A 164 16.86 1.46 17.51
N GLU A 165 17.41 2.67 17.54
CA GLU A 165 17.48 3.57 16.38
C GLU A 165 18.38 3.01 15.26
N GLU A 166 19.55 2.48 15.61
CA GLU A 166 20.46 1.81 14.67
C GLU A 166 19.84 0.54 14.09
N LEU A 167 19.19 -0.27 14.93
CA LEU A 167 18.50 -1.48 14.48
C LEU A 167 17.36 -1.13 13.52
N LYS A 168 16.56 -0.11 13.85
CA LYS A 168 15.48 0.39 12.99
C LYS A 168 16.00 0.91 11.67
N LYS A 169 17.15 1.60 11.67
CA LYS A 169 17.81 2.05 10.44
C LYS A 169 18.26 0.87 9.58
N ASP A 170 18.92 -0.13 10.15
CA ASP A 170 19.34 -1.34 9.44
C ASP A 170 18.14 -2.11 8.85
N TRP A 171 17.06 -2.23 9.62
CA TRP A 171 15.83 -2.84 9.14
C TRP A 171 15.19 -2.03 8.02
N SER A 172 15.22 -0.71 8.11
CA SER A 172 14.72 0.19 7.06
C SER A 172 15.53 0.05 5.78
N ASP A 173 16.86 -0.01 5.89
CA ASP A 173 17.74 -0.21 4.73
C ASP A 173 17.54 -1.59 4.09
N ASN A 174 17.43 -2.64 4.90
CA ASN A 174 17.14 -3.98 4.41
C ASN A 174 15.73 -4.11 3.83
N ALA A 175 14.73 -3.45 4.43
CA ALA A 175 13.38 -3.38 3.89
C ALA A 175 13.37 -2.64 2.55
N LEU A 176 14.10 -1.53 2.43
CA LEU A 176 14.24 -0.78 1.19
C LEU A 176 14.89 -1.65 0.09
N LYS A 177 15.94 -2.42 0.43
CA LYS A 177 16.53 -3.39 -0.50
C LYS A 177 15.52 -4.43 -0.95
N ARG A 178 14.75 -5.04 -0.03
CA ARG A 178 13.70 -6.01 -0.37
C ARG A 178 12.63 -5.42 -1.28
N VAL A 179 12.16 -4.21 -1.01
CA VAL A 179 11.20 -3.50 -1.87
C VAL A 179 11.80 -3.25 -3.24
N LYS A 180 13.04 -2.75 -3.33
CA LYS A 180 13.74 -2.54 -4.60
C LYS A 180 13.89 -3.83 -5.40
N HIS A 181 14.33 -4.92 -4.77
CA HIS A 181 14.46 -6.23 -5.42
C HIS A 181 13.11 -6.73 -5.93
N GLY A 182 12.04 -6.63 -5.13
CA GLY A 182 10.70 -6.99 -5.55
C GLY A 182 10.19 -6.18 -6.74
N LEU A 183 10.46 -4.87 -6.78
CA LEU A 183 10.13 -4.00 -7.89
C LEU A 183 10.92 -4.34 -9.17
N ILE A 184 12.21 -4.67 -9.03
CA ILE A 184 13.06 -5.11 -10.14
C ILE A 184 12.56 -6.43 -10.70
N LEU A 185 12.31 -7.43 -9.85
CA LEU A 185 11.77 -8.73 -10.28
C LEU A 185 10.43 -8.57 -10.99
N ARG A 186 9.51 -7.74 -10.45
CA ARG A 186 8.26 -7.40 -11.13
C ARG A 186 8.51 -6.79 -12.51
N ALA A 187 9.43 -5.84 -12.60
CA ALA A 187 9.73 -5.19 -13.87
C ALA A 187 10.31 -6.18 -14.89
N VAL A 188 11.21 -7.08 -14.47
CA VAL A 188 11.76 -8.15 -15.33
C VAL A 188 10.65 -9.11 -15.77
N ALA A 189 9.81 -9.56 -14.83
CA ALA A 189 8.69 -10.45 -15.11
C ALA A 189 7.74 -9.85 -16.17
N ASN A 190 7.42 -8.56 -16.04
CA ASN A 190 6.60 -7.85 -17.01
C ASN A 190 7.30 -7.75 -18.38
N LYS A 191 8.60 -7.45 -18.41
CA LYS A 191 9.37 -7.35 -19.66
C LYS A 191 9.50 -8.69 -20.40
N GLU A 192 9.64 -9.78 -19.67
CA GLU A 192 9.66 -11.15 -20.23
C GLU A 192 8.24 -11.72 -20.45
N ASN A 193 7.19 -10.94 -20.16
CA ASN A 193 5.78 -11.35 -20.29
C ASN A 193 5.46 -12.66 -19.55
N ILE A 194 6.00 -12.83 -18.34
CA ILE A 194 5.79 -14.03 -17.53
C ILE A 194 4.30 -14.19 -17.21
N ARG A 195 3.77 -15.37 -17.53
CA ARG A 195 2.39 -15.76 -17.22
C ARG A 195 2.36 -16.77 -16.08
N VAL A 196 1.38 -16.62 -15.20
CA VAL A 196 1.05 -17.57 -14.13
C VAL A 196 -0.36 -18.05 -14.39
N PHE A 197 -0.54 -19.36 -14.51
CA PHE A 197 -1.82 -20.00 -14.79
C PHE A 197 -2.56 -20.32 -13.49
N GLU A 198 -3.90 -20.32 -13.52
CA GLU A 198 -4.76 -20.63 -12.36
C GLU A 198 -4.45 -21.99 -11.72
N GLN A 199 -4.08 -22.98 -12.54
CA GLN A 199 -3.69 -24.30 -12.05
C GLN A 199 -2.43 -24.24 -11.18
N GLU A 200 -1.44 -23.42 -11.55
CA GLU A 200 -0.20 -23.25 -10.78
C GLU A 200 -0.49 -22.55 -9.45
N ILE A 201 -1.35 -21.54 -9.47
CA ILE A 201 -1.81 -20.83 -8.26
C ILE A 201 -2.48 -21.83 -7.32
N SER A 202 -3.40 -22.64 -7.84
CA SER A 202 -4.15 -23.63 -7.05
C SER A 202 -3.21 -24.66 -6.42
N GLN A 203 -2.25 -25.18 -7.19
CA GLN A 203 -1.23 -26.11 -6.70
C GLN A 203 -0.33 -25.47 -5.63
N LYS A 204 0.09 -24.22 -5.82
CA LYS A 204 0.91 -23.51 -4.83
C LYS A 204 0.13 -23.25 -3.54
N ILE A 205 -1.14 -22.88 -3.62
CA ILE A 205 -2.01 -22.73 -2.45
C ILE A 205 -2.13 -24.05 -1.69
N GLU A 206 -2.38 -25.16 -2.39
CA GLU A 206 -2.45 -26.48 -1.77
C GLU A 206 -1.13 -26.84 -1.05
N GLN A 207 0.01 -26.58 -1.70
CA GLN A 207 1.33 -26.78 -1.09
C GLN A 207 1.53 -25.92 0.17
N MET A 208 1.12 -24.65 0.13
CA MET A 208 1.24 -23.73 1.26
C MET A 208 0.36 -24.13 2.45
N LEU A 209 -0.83 -24.66 2.18
CA LEU A 209 -1.79 -25.07 3.21
C LEU A 209 -1.56 -26.49 3.71
N LYS A 210 -0.61 -27.25 3.14
CA LYS A 210 -0.35 -28.66 3.50
C LYS A 210 -0.08 -28.89 4.99
N ALA A 211 0.53 -27.91 5.66
CA ALA A 211 0.83 -27.96 7.09
C ALA A 211 -0.16 -27.14 7.96
N VAL A 212 -1.16 -26.51 7.36
CA VAL A 212 -2.14 -25.66 8.04
C VAL A 212 -3.41 -26.48 8.33
N PRO A 213 -3.92 -26.50 9.58
CA PRO A 213 -5.18 -27.17 9.89
C PRO A 213 -6.34 -26.63 9.04
N LEU A 214 -7.23 -27.53 8.59
CA LEU A 214 -8.32 -27.17 7.66
C LEU A 214 -9.25 -26.07 8.21
N GLU A 215 -9.51 -26.06 9.51
CA GLU A 215 -10.35 -25.06 10.17
C GLU A 215 -9.71 -23.67 10.24
N GLU A 216 -8.38 -23.58 10.19
CA GLU A 216 -7.65 -22.31 10.10
C GLU A 216 -7.56 -21.85 8.65
N ALA A 217 -7.31 -22.78 7.72
CA ALA A 217 -7.26 -22.49 6.29
C ALA A 217 -8.55 -21.85 5.77
N LYS A 218 -9.72 -22.28 6.28
CA LYS A 218 -11.03 -21.72 5.92
C LYS A 218 -11.22 -20.25 6.34
N LYS A 219 -10.51 -19.79 7.37
CA LYS A 219 -10.60 -18.41 7.88
C LYS A 219 -9.72 -17.43 7.10
N LEU A 220 -8.83 -17.94 6.25
CA LEU A 220 -7.94 -17.12 5.44
C LEU A 220 -8.71 -16.45 4.29
N ASP A 221 -8.37 -15.19 4.05
CA ASP A 221 -8.84 -14.45 2.88
C ASP A 221 -8.29 -15.10 1.61
N GLN A 222 -9.20 -15.71 0.84
CA GLN A 222 -8.86 -16.45 -0.37
C GLN A 222 -8.25 -15.56 -1.46
N ASN A 223 -8.66 -14.29 -1.55
CA ASN A 223 -8.11 -13.37 -2.55
C ASN A 223 -6.67 -13.02 -2.20
N ARG A 224 -6.41 -12.73 -0.92
CA ARG A 224 -5.04 -12.49 -0.44
C ARG A 224 -4.14 -13.69 -0.63
N LEU A 225 -4.66 -14.88 -0.41
CA LEU A 225 -3.90 -16.12 -0.58
C LEU A 225 -3.53 -16.36 -2.04
N LYS A 226 -4.48 -16.12 -2.97
CA LYS A 226 -4.22 -16.15 -4.42
C LYS A 226 -3.19 -15.13 -4.86
N ASP A 227 -3.32 -13.88 -4.42
CA ASP A 227 -2.36 -12.82 -4.75
C ASP A 227 -0.94 -13.17 -4.28
N TYR A 228 -0.84 -13.74 -3.07
CA TYR A 228 0.43 -14.16 -2.51
C TYR A 228 1.05 -15.34 -3.27
N ALA A 229 0.26 -16.39 -3.56
CA ALA A 229 0.71 -17.53 -4.35
C ALA A 229 1.15 -17.13 -5.77
N TYR A 230 0.38 -16.26 -6.42
CA TYR A 230 0.74 -15.67 -7.72
C TYR A 230 2.09 -14.96 -7.66
N GLY A 231 2.31 -14.13 -6.64
CA GLY A 231 3.56 -13.41 -6.44
C GLY A 231 4.78 -14.32 -6.30
N ILE A 232 4.64 -15.41 -5.54
CA ILE A 232 5.67 -16.44 -5.37
C ILE A 232 6.00 -17.08 -6.72
N ILE A 233 4.99 -17.62 -7.42
CA ILE A 233 5.20 -18.34 -8.70
C ILE A 233 5.81 -17.42 -9.75
N ARG A 234 5.33 -16.17 -9.85
CA ARG A 234 5.88 -15.20 -10.80
C ARG A 234 7.35 -14.94 -10.52
N ASN A 235 7.74 -14.77 -9.26
CA ASN A 235 9.13 -14.55 -8.89
C ASN A 235 9.99 -15.78 -9.18
N GLU A 236 9.53 -16.99 -8.83
CA GLU A 236 10.22 -18.26 -9.15
C GLU A 236 10.50 -18.37 -10.66
N LYS A 237 9.48 -18.15 -11.50
CA LYS A 237 9.64 -18.14 -12.97
C LYS A 237 10.59 -17.05 -13.46
N THR A 238 10.60 -15.89 -12.80
CA THR A 238 11.52 -14.80 -13.14
C THR A 238 12.96 -15.24 -12.90
N PHE A 239 13.24 -15.86 -11.76
CA PHE A 239 14.56 -16.41 -11.44
C PHE A 239 14.97 -17.49 -12.44
N GLN A 240 14.09 -18.44 -12.76
CA GLN A 240 14.38 -19.46 -13.76
C GLN A 240 14.78 -18.87 -15.12
N ILE A 241 14.15 -17.78 -15.56
CA ILE A 241 14.57 -17.11 -16.80
C ILE A 241 15.96 -16.50 -16.64
N LEU A 242 16.22 -15.80 -15.53
CA LEU A 242 17.51 -15.16 -15.26
C LEU A 242 18.65 -16.18 -15.18
N GLU A 243 18.42 -17.34 -14.57
CA GLU A 243 19.38 -18.44 -14.47
C GLU A 243 19.74 -19.05 -15.84
N ASN A 244 18.84 -18.95 -16.82
CA ASN A 244 18.97 -19.60 -18.12
C ASN A 244 19.22 -18.61 -19.29
N VAL A 245 19.59 -17.36 -19.00
CA VAL A 245 19.72 -16.26 -20.00
C VAL A 245 21.13 -16.03 -20.51
#